data_AF-U9TAK1-F1
#
_entry.id   AF-U9TAK1-F1
#
_cell.length_a   1.000
_cell.length_b   1.000
_cell.length_c   1.000
_cell.angle_alpha   90.00
_cell.angle_beta   90.00
_cell.angle_gamma   90.00
#
_symmetry.space_group_name_H-M   'P 1'
#
loop_
_entity.id
_entity.type
_entity.pdbx_description
1 polymer ?
#
loop_
_entity_poly.entity_id
_entity_poly.type
_entity_poly.pdbx_seq_one_letter_code
_entity_poly.pdbx_strand_id
1 'polypeptide(L)'
;EEAARLFKEAADKGIHDAQLRYAFTLQKSLGKKKERDEFIKYLTLAADGGNSTAQFNLGDAYTNGKLNIPKDEKKGLHYLKLSALQSHPNAVKLLGKMKVDFNNEEST
;
A
#
# COMPACT_ATOMS: atom_id res chain seq x y z
N GLU A 1 5.26 -5.05 22.51
CA GLU A 1 3.82 -5.34 22.35
C GLU A 1 2.95 -4.09 22.46
N GLU A 2 3.24 -3.17 23.40
CA GLU A 2 2.42 -1.94 23.61
C GLU A 2 2.26 -1.06 22.36
N ALA A 3 3.33 -0.85 21.57
CA ALA A 3 3.25 -0.03 20.35
C ALA A 3 2.31 -0.61 19.29
N ALA A 4 2.27 -1.93 19.13
CA ALA A 4 1.37 -2.58 18.17
C ALA A 4 -0.09 -2.44 18.61
N ARG A 5 -0.37 -2.51 19.92
CA ARG A 5 -1.71 -2.29 20.46
C ARG A 5 -2.19 -0.85 20.22
N LEU A 6 -1.35 0.14 20.52
CA LEU A 6 -1.67 1.55 20.31
C LEU A 6 -1.89 1.88 18.82
N PHE A 7 -1.07 1.34 17.92
CA PHE A 7 -1.30 1.51 16.49
C PHE A 7 -2.59 0.82 16.04
N LYS A 8 -2.93 -0.34 16.59
CA LYS A 8 -4.19 -1.02 16.28
C LYS A 8 -5.40 -0.18 16.69
N GLU A 9 -5.43 0.32 17.92
CA GLU A 9 -6.52 1.16 18.42
C GLU A 9 -6.71 2.43 17.57
N ALA A 10 -5.62 3.06 17.14
CA ALA A 10 -5.66 4.22 16.24
C ALA A 10 -6.06 3.84 14.80
N ALA A 11 -5.61 2.68 14.32
CA ALA A 11 -5.96 2.14 13.01
C ALA A 11 -7.46 1.82 12.91
N ASP A 12 -8.03 1.24 13.96
CA ASP A 12 -9.46 0.92 14.10
C ASP A 12 -10.33 2.18 14.10
N LYS A 13 -9.77 3.33 14.49
CA LYS A 13 -10.42 4.66 14.39
C LYS A 13 -10.31 5.32 13.02
N GLY A 14 -9.73 4.64 12.02
CA GLY A 14 -9.61 5.14 10.66
C GLY A 14 -8.41 6.05 10.40
N ILE A 15 -7.45 6.14 11.32
CA ILE A 15 -6.25 6.96 11.10
C ILE A 15 -5.33 6.21 10.12
N HIS A 16 -5.24 6.66 8.87
CA HIS A 16 -4.54 5.96 7.78
C HIS A 16 -3.05 5.70 8.07
N ASP A 17 -2.36 6.66 8.70
CA ASP A 17 -0.98 6.48 9.13
C ASP A 17 -0.84 5.41 10.22
N ALA A 18 -1.83 5.29 11.10
CA ALA A 18 -1.85 4.24 12.12
C ALA A 18 -2.18 2.88 11.50
N GLN A 19 -3.07 2.82 10.50
CA GLN A 19 -3.34 1.61 9.74
C GLN A 19 -2.06 1.09 9.06
N LEU A 20 -1.29 1.97 8.43
CA LEU A 20 0.01 1.61 7.85
C LEU A 20 0.98 1.09 8.93
N ARG A 21 1.13 1.84 10.03
CA ARG A 21 2.04 1.45 11.12
C ARG A 21 1.66 0.12 11.74
N TYR A 22 0.36 -0.11 11.96
CA TYR A 22 -0.15 -1.39 12.45
C TYR A 22 0.13 -2.52 11.48
N ALA A 23 -0.16 -2.34 10.18
CA ALA A 23 0.16 -3.34 9.16
C ALA A 23 1.63 -3.74 9.24
N PHE A 24 2.57 -2.79 9.29
CA PHE A 24 4.00 -3.11 9.38
C PHE A 24 4.42 -3.84 10.67
N THR A 25 3.64 -3.79 11.75
CA THR A 25 3.90 -4.64 12.92
C THR A 25 3.72 -6.13 12.63
N LEU A 26 2.88 -6.48 11.64
CA LEU A 26 2.58 -7.84 11.22
C LEU A 26 3.60 -8.39 10.20
N GLN A 27 4.52 -7.57 9.69
CA GLN A 27 5.43 -7.92 8.59
C GLN A 27 6.30 -9.15 8.87
N LYS A 28 6.75 -9.34 10.12
CA LYS A 28 7.53 -10.51 10.52
C LYS A 28 6.72 -11.82 10.53
N SER A 29 5.40 -11.72 10.54
CA SER A 29 4.47 -12.85 10.65
C SER A 29 3.75 -13.17 9.35
N LEU A 30 4.14 -12.57 8.21
CA LEU A 30 3.49 -12.78 6.90
C LEU A 30 3.55 -14.22 6.38
N GLY A 31 4.38 -15.09 6.97
CA GLY A 31 4.36 -16.53 6.70
C GLY A 31 3.06 -17.20 7.15
N LYS A 32 2.37 -16.64 8.14
CA LYS A 32 1.09 -17.14 8.64
C LYS A 32 -0.07 -16.48 7.87
N LYS A 33 -1.01 -17.28 7.40
CA LYS A 33 -2.13 -16.82 6.57
C LYS A 33 -2.93 -15.69 7.24
N LYS A 34 -3.30 -15.85 8.52
CA LYS A 34 -4.12 -14.90 9.26
C LYS A 34 -3.45 -13.51 9.34
N GLU A 35 -2.19 -13.47 9.74
CA GLU A 35 -1.42 -12.22 9.89
C GLU A 35 -1.16 -11.56 8.53
N ARG A 36 -1.02 -12.35 7.47
CA ARG A 36 -0.94 -11.84 6.10
C ARG A 36 -2.25 -11.21 5.64
N ASP A 37 -3.38 -11.88 5.85
CA ASP A 37 -4.70 -11.36 5.48
C ASP A 37 -4.99 -10.05 6.25
N GLU A 38 -4.63 -10.01 7.55
CA GLU A 38 -4.73 -8.79 8.36
C GLU A 38 -3.76 -7.69 7.87
N PHE A 39 -2.51 -8.01 7.53
CA PHE A 39 -1.58 -7.06 6.92
C PHE A 39 -2.14 -6.43 5.65
N ILE A 40 -2.66 -7.25 4.72
CA ILE A 40 -3.23 -6.79 3.45
C ILE A 40 -4.44 -5.89 3.71
N LYS A 41 -5.31 -6.27 4.66
CA LYS A 41 -6.47 -5.46 5.04
C LYS A 41 -6.07 -4.05 5.46
N TYR A 42 -5.16 -3.91 6.43
CA TYR A 42 -4.76 -2.58 6.93
C TYR A 42 -3.91 -1.80 5.93
N LEU A 43 -3.10 -2.48 5.11
CA LEU A 43 -2.38 -1.84 4.02
C LEU A 43 -3.36 -1.25 2.99
N THR A 44 -4.43 -1.99 2.67
CA THR A 44 -5.48 -1.54 1.74
C THR A 44 -6.23 -0.35 2.31
N LEU A 45 -6.66 -0.41 3.57
CA LEU A 45 -7.32 0.72 4.25
C LEU A 45 -6.45 1.99 4.23
N ALA A 46 -5.14 1.85 4.53
CA ALA A 46 -4.23 2.99 4.48
C ALA A 46 -4.05 3.54 3.06
N ALA A 47 -4.00 2.67 2.05
CA ALA A 47 -3.83 3.06 0.66
C ALA A 47 -5.06 3.79 0.11
N ASP A 48 -6.25 3.25 0.38
CA ASP A 48 -7.53 3.86 0.02
C ASP A 48 -7.76 5.17 0.78
N GLY A 49 -7.20 5.28 1.98
CA GLY A 49 -7.13 6.50 2.79
C GLY A 49 -6.13 7.57 2.33
N GLY A 50 -5.45 7.34 1.21
CA GLY A 50 -4.53 8.31 0.63
C GLY A 50 -3.08 8.21 1.13
N ASN A 51 -2.72 7.25 1.99
CA ASN A 51 -1.33 7.14 2.44
C ASN A 51 -0.42 6.70 1.29
N SER A 52 0.47 7.60 0.84
CA SER A 52 1.33 7.39 -0.33
C SER A 52 2.24 6.15 -0.20
N THR A 53 2.73 5.85 1.00
CA THR A 53 3.56 4.66 1.26
C THR A 53 2.73 3.38 1.14
N ALA A 54 1.51 3.38 1.67
CA ALA A 54 0.60 2.25 1.55
C ALA A 54 0.23 1.99 0.08
N GLN A 55 -0.10 3.04 -0.66
CA GLN A 55 -0.37 2.98 -2.09
C GLN A 55 0.81 2.41 -2.89
N PHE A 56 2.04 2.82 -2.61
CA PHE A 56 3.22 2.24 -3.26
C PHE A 56 3.34 0.73 -2.99
N ASN A 57 3.24 0.32 -1.72
CA ASN A 57 3.40 -1.09 -1.34
C ASN A 57 2.29 -1.96 -1.93
N LEU A 58 1.05 -1.48 -1.95
CA LEU A 58 -0.08 -2.21 -2.53
C LEU A 58 0.03 -2.26 -4.06
N GLY A 59 0.45 -1.16 -4.70
CA GLY A 59 0.71 -1.10 -6.14
C GLY A 59 1.81 -2.05 -6.58
N ASP A 60 2.92 -2.10 -5.84
CA ASP A 60 4.02 -3.05 -6.05
C ASP A 60 3.55 -4.51 -5.81
N ALA A 61 2.71 -4.75 -4.81
CA ALA A 61 2.18 -6.08 -4.54
C ALA A 61 1.29 -6.60 -5.67
N TYR A 62 0.38 -5.78 -6.20
CA TYR A 62 -0.44 -6.14 -7.37
C TYR A 62 0.40 -6.28 -8.65
N THR A 63 1.38 -5.40 -8.88
CA THR A 63 2.21 -5.44 -10.10
C THR A 63 3.08 -6.70 -10.16
N ASN A 64 3.59 -7.16 -9.01
CA ASN A 64 4.54 -8.26 -8.93
C ASN A 64 3.95 -9.56 -8.34
N GLY A 65 2.66 -9.59 -7.99
CA GLY A 65 2.01 -10.75 -7.38
C GLY A 65 2.58 -11.12 -6.01
N LYS A 66 2.88 -10.14 -5.16
CA LYS A 66 3.45 -10.36 -3.81
C LYS A 66 2.35 -10.61 -2.79
N LEU A 67 2.73 -11.08 -1.59
CA LEU A 67 1.80 -11.28 -0.47
C LEU A 67 0.65 -12.27 -0.79
N ASN A 68 0.83 -13.18 -1.75
CA ASN A 68 -0.22 -14.04 -2.30
C ASN A 68 -1.40 -13.28 -2.95
N ILE A 69 -1.19 -12.01 -3.31
CA ILE A 69 -2.12 -11.27 -4.15
C ILE A 69 -1.86 -11.68 -5.61
N PRO A 70 -2.89 -12.08 -6.38
CA PRO A 70 -2.73 -12.33 -7.81
C PRO A 70 -2.23 -11.08 -8.53
N LYS A 71 -1.37 -11.27 -9.53
CA LYS A 71 -0.88 -10.15 -10.33
C LYS A 71 -2.04 -9.45 -11.04
N ASP A 72 -2.13 -8.14 -10.86
CA ASP A 72 -3.12 -7.27 -11.52
C ASP A 72 -2.40 -5.95 -11.87
N GLU A 73 -1.91 -5.85 -13.10
CA GLU A 73 -1.15 -4.68 -13.53
C GLU A 73 -1.98 -3.41 -13.52
N LYS A 74 -3.28 -3.50 -13.80
CA LYS A 74 -4.16 -2.33 -13.84
C LYS A 74 -4.33 -1.75 -12.43
N LYS A 75 -4.64 -2.59 -11.44
CA LYS A 75 -4.71 -2.15 -10.03
C LYS A 75 -3.34 -1.71 -9.51
N GLY A 76 -2.28 -2.43 -9.88
CA GLY A 76 -0.92 -2.09 -9.51
C GLY A 76 -0.52 -0.69 -9.96
N LEU A 77 -0.71 -0.40 -11.25
CA LEU A 77 -0.44 0.91 -11.83
C LEU A 77 -1.32 2.00 -11.24
N HIS A 78 -2.60 1.72 -10.98
CA HIS A 78 -3.50 2.69 -10.34
C HIS A 78 -2.94 3.18 -9.00
N TYR A 79 -2.60 2.27 -8.08
CA TYR A 79 -2.04 2.65 -6.78
C TYR A 79 -0.63 3.27 -6.89
N LEU A 80 0.21 2.80 -7.81
CA LEU A 80 1.52 3.41 -8.05
C LEU A 80 1.39 4.86 -8.55
N LYS A 81 0.43 5.16 -9.44
CA LYS A 81 0.15 6.52 -9.90
C LYS A 81 -0.33 7.42 -8.76
N LEU A 82 -1.28 6.96 -7.94
CA LEU A 82 -1.73 7.71 -6.76
C LEU A 82 -0.57 8.05 -5.81
N SER A 83 0.33 7.09 -5.60
CA SER A 83 1.52 7.29 -4.77
C SER A 83 2.51 8.29 -5.38
N ALA A 84 2.71 8.23 -6.71
CA ALA A 84 3.61 9.10 -7.44
C ALA A 84 3.08 10.55 -7.54
N LEU A 85 1.76 10.74 -7.67
CA LEU A 85 1.10 12.05 -7.61
C LEU A 85 1.38 12.77 -6.28
N GLN A 86 1.54 12.01 -5.20
CA GLN A 86 1.96 12.50 -3.89
C GLN A 86 3.49 12.61 -3.74
N SER A 87 4.23 12.58 -4.85
CA SER A 87 5.69 12.69 -4.89
C SER A 87 6.43 11.57 -4.14
N HIS A 88 5.84 10.37 -3.96
CA HIS A 88 6.58 9.27 -3.34
C HIS A 88 7.79 8.86 -4.22
N PRO A 89 9.04 8.96 -3.73
CA PRO A 89 10.23 8.78 -4.58
C PRO A 89 10.32 7.40 -5.25
N ASN A 90 9.90 6.33 -4.55
CA ASN A 90 9.96 4.98 -5.09
C ASN A 90 8.91 4.76 -6.19
N ALA A 91 7.71 5.32 -6.02
CA ALA A 91 6.65 5.24 -7.03
C ALA A 91 7.04 6.02 -8.29
N VAL A 92 7.51 7.27 -8.15
CA VAL A 92 8.00 8.10 -9.27
C VAL A 92 9.14 7.38 -10.02
N LYS A 93 10.13 6.87 -9.29
CA LYS A 93 11.27 6.13 -9.87
C LYS A 93 10.82 4.87 -10.59
N LEU A 94 9.88 4.11 -10.02
CA LEU A 94 9.38 2.88 -10.62
C LEU A 94 8.59 3.16 -11.90
N LEU A 95 7.66 4.12 -11.87
CA LEU A 95 6.89 4.50 -13.05
C LEU A 95 7.78 5.09 -14.15
N GLY A 96 8.79 5.88 -13.80
CA GLY A 96 9.80 6.35 -14.74
C GLY A 96 10.56 5.21 -15.43
N LYS A 97 10.95 4.17 -14.68
CA LYS A 97 11.56 2.95 -15.27
C LYS A 97 10.58 2.19 -16.18
N MET A 98 9.30 2.19 -15.83
CA MET A 98 8.24 1.58 -16.63
C MET A 98 7.81 2.46 -17.82
N LYS A 99 8.35 3.69 -17.95
CA LYS A 99 7.95 4.70 -18.94
C LYS A 99 6.45 5.02 -18.88
N VAL A 100 5.88 5.00 -17.67
CA VAL A 100 4.47 5.33 -17.43
C VAL A 100 4.39 6.77 -16.93
N ASP A 101 3.62 7.60 -17.63
CA ASP A 101 3.25 8.92 -17.15
C ASP A 101 2.14 8.81 -16.09
N PHE A 102 2.30 9.61 -15.03
CA PHE A 102 1.35 9.71 -13.92
C PHE A 102 0.84 11.14 -13.71
N ASN A 103 1.35 12.12 -14.48
CA ASN A 103 0.93 13.52 -14.41
C ASN A 103 -0.28 13.81 -15.32
N ASN A 104 -0.52 12.96 -16.32
CA ASN A 104 -1.71 13.01 -17.15
C ASN A 104 -2.74 12.02 -16.61
N GLU A 105 -3.66 12.51 -15.79
CA GLU A 105 -5.01 11.95 -15.80
C GLU A 105 -5.60 12.31 -17.15
N GLU A 106 -5.84 11.32 -18.02
CA GLU A 106 -6.72 11.51 -19.17
C GLU A 106 -8.06 12.00 -18.61
N SER A 107 -8.26 13.31 -18.70
CA SER A 107 -9.56 13.93 -18.68
C SER A 107 -10.27 13.48 -19.94
N THR A 108 -10.98 12.36 -19.86
CA THR A 108 -11.93 11.90 -20.87
C THR A 108 -13.19 11.43 -20.18
#